data_AF-A0A3R9E491-F1
#
_entry.id   AF-A0A3R9E491-F1
#
_cell.length_a   1.000
_cell.length_b   1.000
_cell.length_c   1.000
_cell.angle_alpha   90.00
_cell.angle_beta   90.00
_cell.angle_gamma   90.00
#
_symmetry.space_group_name_H-M   'P 1'
#
loop_
_entity.id
_entity.type
_entity.pdbx_description
1 polymer ?
#
loop_
_entity_poly.entity_id
_entity_poly.type
_entity_poly.pdbx_seq_one_letter_code
_entity_poly.pdbx_strand_id
1 'polypeptide(L)'
;MQIPEMFKKDDAVSPVIGVILMVAITVILAAVIAAFVFGMDTPEVSPQASLKVDDIKLDVGDNHNNSIYIDHQGGDKIDLSEATLTVTQGNNITKFSPMNNSEVFFEAGDLLIVNIT
;
A
#
# COMPACT_ATOMS: atom_id res chain seq x y z
N MET A 1 17.22 77.03 -37.20
CA MET A 1 17.94 75.98 -36.46
C MET A 1 17.06 74.75 -36.43
N GLN A 2 17.47 73.68 -37.10
CA GLN A 2 16.79 72.39 -37.15
C GLN A 2 17.28 71.55 -35.96
N ILE A 3 16.36 71.05 -35.14
CA ILE A 3 16.67 70.08 -34.09
C ILE A 3 16.24 68.72 -34.64
N PRO A 4 17.16 67.76 -34.86
CA PRO A 4 16.80 66.45 -35.37
C PRO A 4 16.08 65.64 -34.29
N GLU A 5 15.01 64.94 -34.68
CA GLU A 5 14.41 63.88 -33.89
C GLU A 5 15.44 62.79 -33.59
N MET A 6 15.98 62.80 -32.37
CA MET A 6 16.86 61.74 -31.87
C MET A 6 16.47 61.26 -30.47
N PHE A 7 15.19 61.39 -30.11
CA PHE A 7 14.64 60.48 -29.10
C PHE A 7 14.25 59.21 -29.84
N LYS A 8 15.24 58.33 -30.02
CA LYS A 8 15.05 56.92 -30.29
C LYS A 8 13.82 56.47 -29.52
N LYS A 9 12.83 55.91 -30.23
CA LYS A 9 11.79 55.08 -29.65
C LYS A 9 12.46 53.83 -29.06
N ASP A 10 13.14 54.00 -27.93
CA ASP A 10 13.29 52.92 -26.98
C ASP A 10 11.92 52.82 -26.31
N ASP A 11 10.96 52.24 -27.05
CA ASP A 11 9.77 51.68 -26.43
C ASP A 11 10.30 50.83 -25.29
N ALA A 12 10.01 51.22 -24.05
CA ALA A 12 10.50 50.56 -22.86
C ALA A 12 9.87 49.17 -22.81
N VAL A 13 10.44 48.20 -23.54
CA VAL A 13 9.95 46.81 -23.58
C VAL A 13 10.49 46.01 -22.38
N SER A 14 11.22 46.63 -21.45
CA SER A 14 11.74 45.97 -20.25
C SER A 14 10.68 45.54 -19.21
N PRO A 15 9.54 46.25 -19.00
CA PRO A 15 8.55 45.80 -18.02
C PRO A 15 7.77 44.57 -18.49
N VAL A 16 7.37 44.55 -19.76
CA VAL A 16 6.52 43.47 -20.31
C VAL A 16 7.31 42.19 -20.50
N ILE A 17 8.56 42.28 -20.97
CA ILE A 17 9.42 41.10 -21.12
C ILE A 17 9.73 40.49 -19.74
N GLY A 18 9.97 41.31 -18.72
CA GLY A 18 10.17 40.83 -17.34
C GLY A 18 8.96 40.08 -16.79
N VAL A 19 7.74 40.59 -17.03
CA VAL A 19 6.50 39.93 -16.60
C VAL A 19 6.28 38.62 -17.34
N ILE A 20 6.49 38.58 -18.66
CA ILE A 20 6.34 37.36 -19.45
C ILE A 20 7.35 36.30 -18.98
N LEU A 21 8.61 36.68 -18.74
CA LEU A 21 9.65 35.76 -18.27
C LEU A 21 9.35 35.24 -16.85
N MET A 22 8.89 36.10 -15.94
CA MET A 22 8.51 35.71 -14.58
C MET A 22 7.35 34.73 -14.58
N VAL A 23 6.30 35.01 -15.37
CA VAL A 23 5.13 34.13 -15.50
C VAL A 23 5.52 32.81 -16.16
N ALA A 24 6.34 32.83 -17.21
CA ALA A 24 6.77 31.60 -17.88
C ALA A 24 7.51 30.64 -16.92
N ILE A 25 8.48 31.15 -16.15
CA ILE A 25 9.26 30.31 -15.23
C ILE A 25 8.36 29.76 -14.11
N THR A 26 7.48 30.59 -13.54
CA THR A 26 6.58 30.14 -12.46
C THR A 26 5.58 29.09 -12.95
N VAL A 27 5.06 29.21 -14.17
CA VAL A 27 4.18 28.19 -14.78
C VAL A 27 4.93 26.88 -15.01
N ILE A 28 6.18 26.93 -15.50
CA ILE A 28 7.01 25.74 -15.69
C ILE A 28 7.27 25.06 -14.34
N LEU A 29 7.71 25.81 -13.33
CA LEU A 29 7.97 25.26 -12.00
C LEU A 29 6.72 24.66 -11.36
N ALA A 30 5.58 25.34 -11.47
CA ALA A 30 4.31 24.85 -10.95
C ALA A 30 3.88 23.55 -11.65
N ALA A 31 3.99 23.47 -12.98
CA ALA A 31 3.64 22.28 -13.75
C ALA A 31 4.54 21.08 -13.39
N VAL A 32 5.83 21.30 -13.22
CA VAL A 32 6.79 20.25 -12.86
C VAL A 32 6.52 19.72 -11.45
N ILE A 33 6.33 20.59 -10.46
CA ILE A 33 6.01 20.16 -9.09
C ILE A 33 4.67 19.42 -9.05
N ALA A 34 3.65 19.91 -9.76
CA ALA A 34 2.37 19.22 -9.88
C ALA A 34 2.55 17.81 -10.47
N ALA A 35 3.35 17.66 -11.53
CA ALA A 35 3.65 16.35 -12.10
C ALA A 35 4.37 15.42 -11.13
N PHE A 36 5.29 15.93 -10.30
CA PHE A 36 5.94 15.13 -9.26
C PHE A 36 5.00 14.74 -8.13
N VAL A 37 4.15 15.66 -7.67
CA VAL A 37 3.22 15.41 -6.56
C VAL A 37 2.10 14.46 -6.98
N PHE A 38 1.54 14.62 -8.17
CA PHE A 38 0.50 13.71 -8.69
C PHE A 38 1.07 12.42 -9.29
N GLY A 39 2.34 12.40 -9.69
CA GLY A 39 3.01 11.23 -10.25
C GLY A 39 3.73 10.36 -9.20
N MET A 40 3.86 10.84 -7.95
CA MET A 40 4.23 10.02 -6.81
C MET A 40 2.96 9.34 -6.30
N ASP A 41 2.62 8.19 -6.87
CA ASP A 41 1.72 7.28 -6.17
C ASP A 41 2.35 6.98 -4.80
N THR A 42 1.58 7.18 -3.74
CA THR A 42 1.98 6.69 -2.43
C THR A 42 2.16 5.19 -2.57
N PRO A 43 3.32 4.61 -2.21
CA PRO A 43 3.45 3.16 -2.24
C PRO A 43 2.31 2.59 -1.40
N GLU A 44 1.49 1.72 -2.00
CA GLU A 44 0.46 1.02 -1.24
C GLU A 44 1.18 0.32 -0.08
N VAL A 45 0.80 0.70 1.13
CA VAL A 45 1.24 -0.03 2.32
C VAL A 45 0.67 -1.42 2.19
N SER A 46 1.54 -2.41 2.04
CA SER A 46 1.10 -3.80 2.03
C SER A 46 0.44 -4.08 3.39
N PRO A 47 -0.72 -4.78 3.41
CA PRO A 47 -1.37 -5.12 4.65
C PRO A 47 -0.40 -5.83 5.60
N GLN A 48 -0.35 -5.37 6.86
CA GLN A 48 0.49 -5.95 7.90
C GLN A 48 -0.40 -6.53 8.98
N ALA A 49 -0.30 -7.84 9.19
CA ALA A 49 -1.00 -8.55 10.26
C ALA A 49 0.00 -9.33 11.12
N SER A 50 -0.20 -9.30 12.44
CA SER A 50 0.59 -10.04 13.40
C SER A 50 -0.17 -11.28 13.85
N LEU A 51 0.38 -12.46 13.56
CA LEU A 51 -0.26 -13.75 13.87
C LEU A 51 0.61 -14.51 14.86
N LYS A 52 -0.03 -15.12 15.87
CA LYS A 52 0.61 -15.99 16.84
C LYS A 52 -0.04 -17.37 16.79
N VAL A 53 0.78 -18.41 16.68
CA VAL A 53 0.31 -19.77 16.91
C VAL A 53 0.31 -20.01 18.41
N ASP A 54 -0.87 -20.26 18.99
CA ASP A 54 -1.02 -20.37 20.44
C ASP A 54 -0.86 -21.81 20.92
N ASP A 55 -1.57 -22.74 20.30
CA ASP A 55 -1.54 -24.15 20.67
C ASP A 55 -1.69 -25.06 19.45
N ILE A 56 -1.15 -26.27 19.56
CA ILE A 56 -1.30 -27.34 18.57
C ILE A 56 -1.78 -28.58 19.32
N LYS A 57 -3.07 -28.87 19.20
CA LYS A 57 -3.64 -30.08 19.79
C LYS A 57 -3.46 -31.22 18.83
N LEU A 58 -2.69 -32.21 19.25
CA LEU A 58 -2.51 -33.47 18.52
C LEU A 58 -3.20 -34.58 19.30
N ASP A 59 -4.23 -35.19 18.72
CA ASP A 59 -4.87 -36.36 19.30
C ASP A 59 -4.26 -37.62 18.66
N VAL A 60 -3.62 -38.44 19.48
CA VAL A 60 -2.96 -39.70 19.06
C VAL A 60 -3.92 -40.89 19.17
N GLY A 61 -5.20 -40.66 19.49
CA GLY A 61 -6.26 -41.68 19.49
C GLY A 61 -6.83 -42.00 18.10
N ASP A 62 -7.75 -42.97 18.03
CA ASP A 62 -8.35 -43.46 16.77
C ASP A 62 -9.05 -42.36 15.94
N ASN A 63 -9.45 -41.25 16.56
CA ASN A 63 -10.23 -40.18 15.94
C ASN A 63 -9.41 -38.98 15.43
N HIS A 64 -8.07 -39.03 15.38
CA HIS A 64 -7.16 -38.07 14.70
C HIS A 64 -7.67 -36.61 14.56
N ASN A 65 -8.15 -36.02 15.65
CA ASN A 65 -8.66 -34.65 15.65
C ASN A 65 -7.52 -33.71 16.00
N ASN A 66 -6.63 -33.46 15.05
CA ASN A 66 -5.58 -32.48 15.28
C ASN A 66 -6.10 -31.09 14.91
N SER A 67 -5.81 -30.08 15.73
CA SER A 67 -6.25 -28.72 15.50
C SER A 67 -5.11 -27.75 15.81
N ILE A 68 -4.93 -26.76 14.92
CA ILE A 68 -4.01 -25.64 15.11
C ILE A 68 -4.81 -24.42 15.52
N TYR A 69 -4.37 -23.75 16.58
CA TYR A 69 -4.95 -22.52 17.10
C TYR A 69 -4.06 -21.34 16.72
N ILE A 70 -4.61 -20.40 15.95
CA ILE A 70 -3.93 -19.22 15.45
C ILE A 70 -4.68 -17.99 15.95
N ASP A 71 -3.99 -17.07 16.59
CA ASP A 71 -4.54 -15.85 17.17
C ASP A 71 -4.05 -14.62 16.37
N HIS A 72 -4.97 -13.73 16.02
CA HIS A 72 -4.67 -12.47 15.33
C HIS A 72 -4.34 -11.38 16.35
N GLN A 73 -3.05 -11.18 16.63
CA GLN A 73 -2.57 -10.25 17.65
C GLN A 73 -2.73 -8.77 17.29
N GLY A 74 -3.03 -8.45 16.02
CA GLY A 74 -3.31 -7.09 15.58
C GLY A 74 -2.91 -6.84 14.13
N GLY A 75 -3.32 -5.68 13.60
CA GLY A 75 -3.03 -5.28 12.22
C GLY A 75 -4.25 -5.37 11.30
N ASP A 76 -3.99 -5.51 10.02
CA ASP A 76 -5.01 -5.53 8.98
C ASP A 76 -5.76 -6.87 8.92
N LYS A 77 -7.04 -6.81 8.54
CA LYS A 77 -7.86 -8.02 8.35
C LYS A 77 -7.31 -8.91 7.24
N ILE A 78 -7.40 -10.22 7.44
CA ILE A 78 -7.01 -11.22 6.45
C ILE A 78 -8.26 -11.87 5.86
N ASP A 79 -8.34 -11.93 4.54
CA ASP A 79 -9.38 -12.69 3.85
C ASP A 79 -9.01 -14.18 3.81
N LEU A 80 -9.80 -15.01 4.48
CA LEU A 80 -9.59 -16.45 4.58
C LEU A 80 -10.10 -17.21 3.35
N SER A 81 -10.86 -16.57 2.45
CA SER A 81 -11.38 -17.23 1.24
C SER A 81 -10.29 -17.61 0.24
N GLU A 82 -9.22 -16.82 0.15
CA GLU A 82 -8.04 -17.08 -0.69
C GLU A 82 -6.82 -17.55 0.12
N ALA A 83 -6.92 -17.57 1.45
CA ALA A 83 -5.82 -18.00 2.31
C ALA A 83 -5.62 -19.53 2.26
N THR A 84 -4.36 -19.95 2.37
CA THR A 84 -4.00 -21.37 2.51
C THR A 84 -3.02 -21.54 3.66
N LEU A 85 -3.36 -22.39 4.62
CA LEU A 85 -2.44 -22.81 5.67
C LEU A 85 -1.63 -24.01 5.17
N THR A 86 -0.31 -23.89 5.15
CA THR A 86 0.58 -25.01 4.78
C THR A 86 1.30 -25.50 6.01
N VAL A 87 1.14 -26.78 6.33
CA VAL A 87 1.82 -27.45 7.45
C VAL A 87 2.87 -28.39 6.87
N THR A 88 4.10 -28.26 7.34
CA THR A 88 5.21 -29.11 6.90
C THR A 88 5.65 -30.00 8.05
N GLN A 89 5.54 -31.30 7.87
CA GLN A 89 6.05 -32.31 8.80
C GLN A 89 7.17 -33.11 8.10
N GLY A 90 8.42 -32.74 8.39
CA GLY A 90 9.58 -33.33 7.70
C GLY A 90 9.56 -32.99 6.19
N ASN A 91 9.40 -34.01 5.35
CA ASN A 91 9.30 -33.86 3.88
C ASN A 91 7.86 -33.80 3.35
N ASN A 92 6.86 -34.01 4.21
CA ASN A 92 5.46 -33.96 3.80
C ASN A 92 4.91 -32.56 3.99
N ILE A 93 4.27 -32.05 2.93
CA ILE A 93 3.61 -30.75 2.92
C ILE A 93 2.12 -30.99 2.73
N THR A 94 1.33 -30.60 3.72
CA THR A 94 -0.13 -30.65 3.65
C THR A 94 -0.67 -29.22 3.63
N LYS A 95 -1.72 -29.01 2.83
CA LYS A 95 -2.38 -27.70 2.68
C LYS A 95 -3.79 -27.81 3.22
N PHE A 96 -4.17 -26.86 4.06
CA PHE A 96 -5.49 -26.74 4.65
C PHE A 96 -6.08 -25.39 4.28
N SER A 97 -7.38 -25.37 3.99
CA SER A 97 -8.10 -24.10 3.92
C SER A 97 -8.42 -23.68 5.35
N PRO A 98 -7.96 -22.51 5.80
CA PRO A 98 -8.30 -22.01 7.13
C PRO A 98 -9.76 -21.58 7.24
N MET A 99 -10.46 -21.39 6.13
CA MET A 99 -11.86 -20.97 6.12
C MET A 99 -12.75 -22.06 6.71
N ASN A 100 -13.30 -21.81 7.90
CA ASN A 100 -14.45 -22.54 8.40
C ASN A 100 -15.71 -21.91 7.77
N ASN A 101 -16.76 -22.69 7.46
CA ASN A 101 -17.97 -22.31 6.70
C ASN A 101 -18.72 -21.02 7.13
N SER A 102 -18.27 -20.29 8.15
CA SER A 102 -18.88 -19.07 8.68
C SER A 102 -17.92 -17.89 8.83
N GLU A 103 -16.60 -18.08 8.70
CA GLU A 103 -15.60 -17.03 8.91
C GLU A 103 -14.79 -16.81 7.64
N VAL A 104 -15.14 -15.75 6.91
CA VAL A 104 -14.47 -15.33 5.67
C VAL A 104 -13.34 -14.34 5.96
N PHE A 105 -13.41 -13.62 7.09
CA PHE A 105 -12.41 -12.63 7.49
C PHE A 105 -11.83 -13.02 8.84
N PHE A 106 -10.53 -12.78 9.00
CA PHE A 106 -9.80 -12.93 10.25
C PHE A 106 -9.35 -11.56 10.72
N GLU A 107 -9.92 -11.08 11.81
CA GLU A 107 -9.70 -9.73 12.35
C GLU A 107 -8.91 -9.78 13.67
N ALA A 108 -8.41 -8.62 14.10
CA ALA A 108 -7.64 -8.51 15.33
C ALA A 108 -8.44 -8.93 16.57
N GLY A 109 -7.91 -9.90 17.32
CA GLY A 109 -8.54 -10.51 18.48
C GLY A 109 -9.29 -11.81 18.19
N ASP A 110 -9.40 -12.21 16.92
CA ASP A 110 -10.03 -13.47 16.55
C ASP A 110 -9.09 -14.66 16.80
N LEU A 111 -9.70 -15.81 17.10
CA LEU A 111 -9.03 -17.09 17.22
C LEU A 111 -9.48 -18.02 16.09
N LEU A 112 -8.56 -18.29 15.17
CA LEU A 112 -8.75 -19.22 14.08
C LEU A 112 -8.37 -20.63 14.52
N ILE A 113 -9.30 -21.57 14.36
CA ILE A 113 -9.08 -22.99 14.62
C ILE A 113 -9.09 -23.74 13.30
N VAL A 114 -7.95 -24.31 12.92
CA VAL A 114 -7.83 -25.11 11.69
C VAL A 114 -7.69 -26.57 12.07
N ASN A 115 -8.67 -27.38 11.67
CA ASN A 115 -8.63 -28.82 11.87
C ASN A 115 -7.73 -29.44 10.79
N ILE A 116 -6.66 -30.10 11.22
CA ILE A 116 -5.75 -30.84 10.36
C ILE A 116 -6.01 -32.33 10.61
N THR A 117 -6.55 -33.05 9.64
CA THR A 117 -6.71 -34.52 9.71
C THR A 117 -5.63 -35.16 8.86
#